data_AF-A0A542YJC5-F1
#
_entry.id   AF-A0A542YJC5-F1
#
_cell.length_a   1.000
_cell.length_b   1.000
_cell.length_c   1.000
_cell.angle_alpha   90.00
_cell.angle_beta   90.00
_cell.angle_gamma   90.00
#
_symmetry.space_group_name_H-M   'P 1'
#
loop_
_entity.id
_entity.type
_entity.pdbx_description
1 polymer ?
#
loop_
_entity_poly.entity_id
_entity_poly.type
_entity_poly.pdbx_seq_one_letter_code
_entity_poly.pdbx_strand_id
1 'polypeptide(L)'
;MTDRDDVTAFIDRVPSDIRREDARIMIDLIERITGIAPGLWGPTIVGFGQYHYRYASGREGDAPAAGFSPRKAATTIYLPDGVGAHADALGRLGPHSTGVGCLYIKRLSEVDLAVLEGIITASWKTVTDGTFGHRAAESSKNSGDENT
;
A
#
# COMPACT_ATOMS: atom_id res chain seq x y z
N MET A 1 -5.72 12.98 -15.06
CA MET A 1 -6.03 11.91 -14.10
C MET A 1 -6.29 10.69 -14.96
N THR A 2 -5.48 9.64 -14.82
CA THR A 2 -5.65 8.40 -15.59
C THR A 2 -6.91 7.68 -15.13
N ASP A 3 -7.66 7.14 -16.08
CA ASP A 3 -8.94 6.47 -15.86
C ASP A 3 -8.68 4.96 -15.59
N ARG A 4 -9.70 4.23 -15.11
CA ARG A 4 -9.71 2.78 -14.94
C ARG A 4 -9.28 2.03 -16.20
N ASP A 5 -9.58 2.57 -17.39
CA ASP A 5 -9.16 2.00 -18.66
C ASP A 5 -7.63 2.01 -18.81
N ASP A 6 -6.95 3.07 -18.37
CA ASP A 6 -5.49 3.14 -18.38
C ASP A 6 -4.88 2.13 -17.40
N VAL A 7 -5.50 1.97 -16.22
CA VAL A 7 -5.08 0.97 -15.23
C VAL A 7 -5.24 -0.44 -15.81
N THR A 8 -6.38 -0.73 -16.45
CA THR A 8 -6.66 -2.03 -17.07
C THR A 8 -5.65 -2.33 -18.16
N ALA A 9 -5.40 -1.38 -19.08
CA ALA A 9 -4.39 -1.52 -20.13
C ALA A 9 -2.98 -1.71 -19.58
N PHE A 10 -2.65 -1.05 -18.46
CA PHE A 10 -1.37 -1.26 -17.77
C PHE A 10 -1.26 -2.67 -17.21
N ILE A 11 -2.29 -3.18 -16.52
CA ILE A 11 -2.30 -4.54 -15.97
C ILE A 11 -2.20 -5.58 -17.08
N ASP A 12 -2.91 -5.41 -18.18
CA ASP A 12 -2.90 -6.38 -19.30
C ASP A 12 -1.52 -6.50 -19.97
N ARG A 13 -0.68 -5.45 -19.88
CA ARG A 13 0.70 -5.45 -20.38
C ARG A 13 1.70 -6.07 -19.41
N VAL A 14 1.32 -6.37 -18.17
CA VAL A 14 2.22 -7.04 -17.22
C VAL A 14 2.50 -8.45 -17.72
N PRO A 15 3.77 -8.86 -17.98
CA PRO A 15 4.06 -10.12 -18.68
C PRO A 15 3.63 -11.38 -17.93
N SER A 16 3.61 -11.35 -16.60
CA SER A 16 3.31 -12.53 -15.78
C SER A 16 1.82 -12.64 -15.49
N ASP A 17 1.23 -13.78 -15.84
CA ASP A 17 -0.18 -14.10 -15.59
C ASP A 17 -0.54 -13.99 -14.11
N ILE A 18 0.31 -14.55 -13.25
CA ILE A 18 0.16 -14.47 -11.79
C ILE A 18 0.18 -13.00 -11.32
N ARG A 19 1.05 -12.15 -11.88
CA ARG A 19 1.06 -10.73 -11.51
C ARG A 19 -0.18 -9.99 -11.99
N ARG A 20 -0.78 -10.38 -13.13
CA ARG A 20 -2.05 -9.82 -13.61
C ARG A 20 -3.21 -10.22 -12.71
N GLU A 21 -3.29 -11.50 -12.35
CA GLU A 21 -4.30 -12.02 -11.43
C GLU A 21 -4.22 -11.33 -10.08
N ASP A 22 -3.03 -11.33 -9.46
CA ASP A 22 -2.82 -10.66 -8.18
C ASP A 22 -3.14 -9.17 -8.26
N ALA A 23 -2.81 -8.49 -9.36
CA ALA A 23 -3.13 -7.07 -9.52
C ALA A 23 -4.63 -6.81 -9.54
N ARG A 24 -5.43 -7.68 -10.18
CA ARG A 24 -6.89 -7.56 -10.18
C ARG A 24 -7.47 -7.76 -8.78
N ILE A 25 -6.98 -8.77 -8.06
CA ILE A 25 -7.36 -9.00 -6.64
C ILE A 25 -7.03 -7.78 -5.79
N MET A 26 -5.84 -7.19 -5.95
CA MET A 26 -5.45 -5.99 -5.20
C MET A 26 -6.30 -4.77 -5.54
N ILE A 27 -6.69 -4.60 -6.82
CA ILE A 27 -7.58 -3.51 -7.23
C ILE A 27 -8.91 -3.64 -6.51
N ASP A 28 -9.55 -4.80 -6.59
CA ASP A 28 -10.85 -5.04 -5.97
C ASP A 28 -10.77 -4.89 -4.44
N LEU A 29 -9.69 -5.39 -3.83
CA LEU A 29 -9.45 -5.29 -2.39
C LEU A 29 -9.32 -3.84 -1.94
N ILE A 30 -8.43 -3.06 -2.55
CA ILE A 30 -8.18 -1.67 -2.11
C ILE A 30 -9.37 -0.77 -2.46
N GLU A 31 -10.04 -0.99 -3.60
CA GLU A 31 -11.25 -0.26 -3.95
C GLU A 31 -12.37 -0.50 -2.92
N ARG A 32 -12.53 -1.74 -2.43
CA ARG A 32 -13.47 -2.05 -1.34
C ARG A 32 -13.12 -1.38 -0.02
N ILE A 33 -11.83 -1.29 0.32
CA ILE A 33 -11.35 -0.64 1.55
C ILE A 33 -11.59 0.87 1.50
N THR A 34 -11.32 1.49 0.34
CA THR A 34 -11.22 2.95 0.21
C THR A 34 -12.49 3.59 -0.36
N GLY A 35 -13.28 2.85 -1.14
CA GLY A 35 -14.36 3.39 -1.96
C GLY A 35 -13.88 4.25 -3.15
N ILE A 36 -12.59 4.22 -3.46
CA ILE A 36 -11.96 5.07 -4.49
C ILE A 36 -11.59 4.23 -5.71
N ALA A 37 -11.82 4.77 -6.91
CA ALA A 37 -11.38 4.13 -8.15
C ALA A 37 -9.84 4.16 -8.27
N PRO A 38 -9.22 3.12 -8.87
CA PRO A 38 -7.79 3.09 -9.08
C PRO A 38 -7.35 4.12 -10.13
N GLY A 39 -6.15 4.67 -9.95
CA GLY A 39 -5.47 5.50 -10.95
C GLY A 39 -3.98 5.15 -11.06
N LEU A 40 -3.36 5.47 -12.21
CA LEU A 40 -1.92 5.31 -12.38
C LEU A 40 -1.15 6.48 -11.78
N TRP A 41 -0.24 6.16 -10.87
CA TRP A 41 0.71 7.08 -10.27
C TRP A 41 2.09 6.85 -10.89
N GLY A 42 2.48 7.79 -11.75
CA GLY A 42 3.66 7.62 -12.59
C GLY A 42 3.55 6.39 -13.49
N PRO A 43 4.66 5.74 -13.87
CA PRO A 43 4.64 4.71 -14.90
C PRO A 43 4.19 3.33 -14.42
N THR A 44 4.10 3.11 -13.10
CA THR A 44 4.08 1.73 -12.59
C THR A 44 3.34 1.49 -11.28
N ILE A 45 2.75 2.50 -10.66
CA ILE A 45 2.01 2.37 -9.39
C ILE A 45 0.53 2.47 -9.71
N VAL A 46 -0.26 1.53 -9.20
CA VAL A 46 -1.71 1.63 -9.12
C VAL A 46 -2.01 2.19 -7.73
N GLY A 47 -2.58 3.39 -7.69
CA GLY A 47 -2.82 4.13 -6.45
C GLY A 47 -4.27 4.54 -6.30
N PHE A 48 -4.64 4.79 -5.04
CA PHE A 48 -5.97 5.11 -4.58
C PHE A 48 -5.88 6.32 -3.67
N GLY A 49 -6.76 7.30 -3.89
CA GLY A 49 -6.74 8.58 -3.19
C GLY A 49 -5.37 9.30 -3.27
N GLN A 50 -5.21 10.29 -2.40
CA GLN A 50 -3.98 11.05 -2.26
C GLN A 50 -3.88 11.58 -0.83
N TYR A 51 -2.67 11.65 -0.31
CA TYR A 51 -2.36 12.42 0.89
C TYR A 51 -1.16 13.33 0.61
N HIS A 52 -1.12 14.46 1.32
CA HIS A 52 0.01 15.37 1.29
C HIS A 52 0.91 15.09 2.49
N TYR A 53 2.21 14.85 2.24
CA TYR A 53 3.19 14.67 3.31
C TYR A 53 4.10 15.87 3.41
N ARG A 54 4.54 16.20 4.62
CA ARG A 54 5.58 17.20 4.86
C ARG A 54 6.51 16.71 5.97
N TYR A 55 7.78 16.53 5.63
CA TYR A 55 8.80 16.10 6.58
C TYR A 55 9.44 17.28 7.31
N ALA A 56 10.04 17.03 8.47
CA ALA A 56 10.79 18.03 9.25
C ALA A 56 11.92 18.72 8.46
N SER A 57 12.46 18.07 7.43
CA SER A 57 13.46 18.66 6.52
C SER A 57 12.87 19.69 5.55
N GLY A 58 11.57 19.96 5.59
CA GLY A 58 10.85 20.83 4.66
C GLY A 58 10.49 20.19 3.32
N ARG A 59 10.83 18.91 3.10
CA ARG A 59 10.44 18.19 1.89
C ARG A 59 8.97 17.79 2.00
N GLU A 60 8.18 18.17 1.01
CA GLU A 60 6.76 17.87 0.92
C GLU A 60 6.38 17.40 -0.48
N GLY A 61 5.16 16.87 -0.59
CA GLY A 61 4.59 16.45 -1.85
C GLY A 61 3.38 15.55 -1.65
N ASP A 62 2.89 15.02 -2.75
CA ASP A 62 1.71 14.19 -2.79
C ASP A 62 2.07 12.74 -3.13
N ALA A 63 1.34 11.81 -2.52
CA ALA A 63 1.49 10.39 -2.77
C ALA A 63 0.11 9.70 -2.70
N PRO A 64 -0.05 8.54 -3.36
CA PRO A 64 -1.29 7.76 -3.21
C PRO A 64 -1.41 7.31 -1.75
N ALA A 65 -2.60 7.46 -1.18
CA ALA A 65 -2.85 7.10 0.22
C ALA A 65 -2.93 5.58 0.43
N ALA A 66 -3.28 4.82 -0.61
CA ALA A 66 -3.01 3.39 -0.70
C ALA A 66 -2.54 3.05 -2.13
N GLY A 67 -1.68 2.06 -2.28
CA GLY A 67 -1.26 1.66 -3.62
C GLY A 67 -0.34 0.46 -3.66
N PHE A 68 -0.20 -0.09 -4.86
CA PHE A 68 0.67 -1.22 -5.11
C PHE A 68 1.30 -1.15 -6.50
N SER A 69 2.19 -2.11 -6.76
CA SER A 69 2.98 -2.22 -7.98
C SER A 69 3.18 -3.70 -8.34
N PRO A 70 2.67 -4.19 -9.48
CA PRO A 70 2.85 -5.57 -9.92
C PRO A 70 4.26 -5.75 -10.55
N ARG A 71 5.30 -5.77 -9.72
CA ARG A 71 6.69 -5.91 -10.19
C ARG A 71 6.98 -7.35 -10.60
N LYS A 72 8.01 -7.54 -11.42
CA LYS A 72 8.42 -8.87 -11.93
C LYS A 72 8.60 -9.91 -10.83
N ALA A 73 9.19 -9.52 -9.69
CA ALA A 73 9.53 -10.44 -8.60
C ALA A 73 8.39 -10.66 -7.59
N ALA A 74 7.52 -9.66 -7.38
CA ALA A 74 6.49 -9.66 -6.35
C ALA A 74 5.48 -8.53 -6.60
N THR A 75 4.28 -8.65 -6.03
CA THR A 75 3.44 -7.48 -5.76
C THR A 75 4.09 -6.68 -4.64
N THR A 76 4.47 -5.43 -4.94
CA THR A 76 4.94 -4.46 -3.95
C THR A 76 3.75 -3.64 -3.49
N ILE A 77 3.45 -3.67 -2.20
CA ILE A 77 2.38 -2.90 -1.55
C ILE A 77 3.05 -1.79 -0.75
N TYR A 78 2.59 -0.56 -0.92
CA TYR A 78 3.15 0.60 -0.24
C TYR A 78 2.40 0.87 1.05
N LEU A 79 3.14 0.97 2.16
CA LEU A 79 2.62 1.28 3.48
C LEU A 79 3.25 2.62 3.92
N PRO A 80 2.60 3.77 3.64
CA PRO A 80 3.16 5.09 3.92
C PRO A 80 3.43 5.34 5.41
N ASP A 81 2.66 4.69 6.28
CA ASP A 81 2.82 4.65 7.74
C ASP A 81 3.94 3.71 8.22
N GLY A 82 4.51 2.90 7.32
CA GLY A 82 5.66 2.04 7.57
C GLY A 82 5.33 0.66 8.11
N VAL A 83 6.20 -0.32 7.80
CA VAL A 83 5.95 -1.74 8.15
C VAL A 83 5.95 -2.00 9.66
N GLY A 84 6.62 -1.15 10.45
CA GLY A 84 6.70 -1.29 11.90
C GLY A 84 5.35 -1.13 12.59
N ALA A 85 4.44 -0.34 12.02
CA ALA A 85 3.08 -0.16 12.53
C ALA A 85 2.23 -1.45 12.43
N HIS A 86 2.69 -2.44 11.67
CA HIS A 86 1.93 -3.66 11.33
C HIS A 86 2.64 -4.95 11.77
N ALA A 87 3.64 -4.88 12.65
CA ALA A 87 4.50 -6.02 12.98
C ALA A 87 3.72 -7.29 13.41
N ASP A 88 2.72 -7.15 14.28
CA ASP A 88 1.92 -8.28 14.77
C ASP A 88 1.05 -8.89 13.66
N ALA A 89 0.43 -8.05 12.83
CA ALA A 89 -0.38 -8.51 11.70
C ALA A 89 0.49 -9.21 10.64
N LEU A 90 1.67 -8.66 10.35
CA LEU A 90 2.65 -9.26 9.43
C LEU A 90 3.08 -10.66 9.91
N GLY A 91 3.23 -10.88 11.22
CA GLY A 91 3.51 -12.21 11.79
C GLY A 91 2.44 -13.28 11.46
N ARG A 92 1.23 -12.86 11.08
CA ARG A 92 0.09 -13.73 10.74
C ARG A 92 -0.21 -13.78 9.25
N LEU A 93 0.43 -12.94 8.44
CA LEU A 93 0.07 -12.73 7.03
C LEU A 93 0.39 -13.94 6.13
N GLY A 94 1.42 -14.72 6.45
CA GLY A 94 1.98 -15.74 5.55
C GLY A 94 3.28 -15.28 4.87
N PRO A 95 3.77 -15.97 3.82
CA PRO A 95 5.07 -15.70 3.22
C PRO A 95 5.17 -14.30 2.58
N HIS A 96 6.04 -13.47 3.14
CA HIS A 96 6.30 -12.12 2.64
C HIS A 96 7.73 -11.68 2.97
N SER A 97 8.17 -10.58 2.37
CA SER A 97 9.33 -9.83 2.85
C SER A 97 8.97 -8.35 2.96
N THR A 98 9.75 -7.58 3.72
CA THR A 98 9.49 -6.16 3.98
C THR A 98 10.69 -5.29 3.61
N GLY A 99 10.40 -4.06 3.22
CA GLY A 99 11.31 -2.93 3.31
C GLY A 99 10.87 -2.01 4.45
N VAL A 100 11.27 -0.74 4.41
CA VAL A 100 10.89 0.22 5.46
C VAL A 100 9.42 0.66 5.35
N GLY A 101 8.95 0.93 4.12
CA GLY A 101 7.59 1.41 3.84
C GLY A 101 6.87 0.56 2.80
N CYS A 102 7.28 -0.70 2.65
CA CYS A 102 6.72 -1.57 1.64
C CYS A 102 6.74 -3.03 2.05
N LEU A 103 5.73 -3.74 1.56
CA LEU A 103 5.52 -5.17 1.71
C LEU A 103 5.67 -5.83 0.33
N TYR A 104 6.34 -6.97 0.27
CA TYR A 104 6.58 -7.73 -0.95
C TYR A 104 5.94 -9.12 -0.85
N ILE A 105 5.01 -9.42 -1.74
CA ILE A 105 4.30 -10.70 -1.78
C ILE A 105 4.54 -11.37 -3.14
N LYS A 106 5.12 -12.58 -3.12
CA LYS A 106 5.44 -13.33 -4.34
C LYS A 106 4.20 -13.90 -5.02
N ARG A 107 3.22 -14.33 -4.22
CA ARG A 107 1.92 -14.88 -4.63
C ARG A 107 0.87 -14.53 -3.59
N LEU A 108 -0.18 -13.82 -3.99
CA LEU A 108 -1.27 -13.47 -3.07
C LEU A 108 -2.04 -14.69 -2.57
N SER A 109 -2.06 -15.77 -3.34
CA SER A 109 -2.69 -17.04 -2.93
C SER A 109 -2.00 -17.74 -1.76
N GLU A 110 -0.78 -17.33 -1.38
CA GLU A 110 -0.04 -17.89 -0.25
C GLU A 110 -0.20 -17.06 1.04
N VAL A 111 -0.90 -15.92 1.00
CA VAL A 111 -1.11 -15.04 2.16
C VAL A 111 -2.57 -15.03 2.61
N ASP A 112 -2.80 -14.68 3.87
CA ASP A 112 -4.13 -14.41 4.40
C ASP A 112 -4.62 -13.03 3.93
N LEU A 113 -5.58 -13.02 3.00
CA LEU A 113 -6.14 -11.79 2.45
C LEU A 113 -6.90 -10.95 3.48
N ALA A 114 -7.47 -11.55 4.53
CA ALA A 114 -8.15 -10.80 5.58
C ALA A 114 -7.14 -10.05 6.47
N VAL A 115 -5.99 -10.67 6.74
CA VAL A 115 -4.87 -9.99 7.41
C VAL A 115 -4.33 -8.85 6.54
N LEU A 116 -4.16 -9.09 5.24
CA LEU A 116 -3.71 -8.05 4.31
C LEU A 116 -4.69 -6.87 4.24
N GLU A 117 -5.99 -7.14 4.20
CA GLU A 117 -7.05 -6.13 4.23
C GLU A 117 -6.95 -5.24 5.47
N GLY A 118 -6.72 -5.85 6.64
CA GLY A 118 -6.54 -5.13 7.90
C GLY A 118 -5.33 -4.20 7.88
N ILE A 119 -4.19 -4.67 7.37
CA ILE A 119 -2.95 -3.88 7.22
C ILE A 119 -3.20 -2.67 6.33
N ILE A 120 -3.77 -2.88 5.13
CA ILE A 120 -4.03 -1.81 4.17
C ILE A 120 -5.04 -0.80 4.74
N THR A 121 -6.08 -1.27 5.42
CA THR A 121 -7.09 -0.41 6.05
C THR A 121 -6.47 0.50 7.11
N ALA A 122 -5.65 -0.05 8.00
CA ALA A 122 -4.99 0.72 9.04
C ALA A 122 -4.00 1.75 8.45
N SER A 123 -3.24 1.34 7.43
CA SER A 123 -2.31 2.22 6.73
C SER A 123 -3.01 3.38 6.03
N TRP A 124 -4.10 3.09 5.31
CA TRP A 124 -4.94 4.08 4.65
C TRP A 124 -5.50 5.11 5.62
N LYS A 125 -6.11 4.66 6.73
CA LYS A 125 -6.70 5.54 7.75
C LYS A 125 -5.65 6.48 8.34
N THR A 126 -4.47 5.96 8.67
CA THR A 126 -3.38 6.74 9.26
C THR A 126 -3.02 7.97 8.43
N VAL A 127 -3.05 7.87 7.10
CA VAL A 127 -2.70 8.99 6.21
C VAL A 127 -3.90 9.82 5.75
N THR A 128 -5.12 9.41 6.06
CA THR A 128 -6.36 10.09 5.62
C THR A 128 -7.19 10.70 6.75
N ASP A 129 -6.96 10.32 8.01
CA ASP A 129 -7.66 10.86 9.18
C ASP A 129 -7.08 12.20 9.69
N GLY A 130 -6.11 12.82 8.98
CA GLY A 130 -5.52 14.11 9.35
C GLY A 130 -4.21 14.46 8.63
N THR A 131 -3.42 15.39 9.18
CA THR A 131 -2.08 15.72 8.64
C THR A 131 -1.08 14.64 9.03
N PHE A 132 -0.69 13.82 8.07
CA PHE A 132 0.34 12.81 8.26
C PHE A 132 1.76 13.43 8.27
N GLY A 133 2.42 13.39 9.43
CA GLY A 133 3.72 14.02 9.66
C GLY A 133 4.92 13.07 9.81
N HIS A 134 4.70 11.76 9.82
CA HIS A 134 5.73 10.77 10.14
C HIS A 134 6.26 10.07 8.89
N ARG A 135 7.53 9.65 8.93
CA ARG A 135 8.12 8.82 7.86
C ARG A 135 7.84 7.36 8.17
N ALA A 136 7.69 6.53 7.14
CA ALA A 136 7.64 5.06 7.30
C ALA A 136 8.77 4.49 8.17
N ALA A 137 9.95 5.13 8.16
CA ALA A 137 11.10 4.76 9.00
C ALA A 137 10.89 4.99 10.52
N GLU A 138 9.87 5.74 10.91
CA GLU A 138 9.55 6.13 12.29
C GLU A 138 8.40 5.29 12.88
N SER A 139 7.89 4.33 12.10
CA SER A 139 6.72 3.49 12.39
C SER A 139 6.82 2.64 13.66
N SER A 140 8.01 2.35 14.16
CA SER A 140 8.24 1.54 15.36
C SER A 140 8.16 2.31 16.69
N LYS A 141 7.91 3.64 16.66
CA LYS A 141 7.93 4.48 17.87
C LYS A 141 6.56 4.75 18.50
N ASN A 142 5.45 4.27 17.92
CA ASN A 142 4.11 4.60 18.41
C ASN A 142 3.46 3.51 19.30
N SER A 143 4.21 2.50 19.72
CA SER A 143 3.74 1.53 20.73
C SER A 143 4.05 2.04 22.13
N GLY A 144 3.44 3.17 22.51
CA GLY A 144 3.53 3.73 23.86
C GLY A 144 3.71 5.24 23.86
N ASP A 145 2.59 5.97 23.95
CA ASP A 145 2.44 7.16 24.79
C ASP A 145 0.98 7.66 24.70
N GLU A 146 0.06 6.86 25.25
CA GLU A 146 -1.15 7.37 25.91
C GLU A 146 -1.07 6.90 27.36
N ASN A 147 -0.29 7.60 28.19
CA ASN A 147 -0.57 7.85 29.61
C ASN A 147 0.54 8.71 30.24
N THR A 148 0.37 10.03 30.26
CA THR A 148 0.72 10.92 31.38
C THR A 148 0.01 12.25 31.19
#